data_AF-A0A1D9BC66-F1
#
_entry.id   AF-A0A1D9BC66-F1
#
_cell.length_a   1.000
_cell.length_b   1.000
_cell.length_c   1.000
_cell.angle_alpha   90.00
_cell.angle_beta   90.00
_cell.angle_gamma   90.00
#
_symmetry.space_group_name_H-M   'P 1'
#
loop_
_entity.id
_entity.type
_entity.pdbx_description
1 polymer ?
#
loop_
_entity_poly.entity_id
_entity_poly.type
_entity_poly.pdbx_seq_one_letter_code
_entity_poly.pdbx_strand_id
1 'polypeptide(L)'
;MQSFSQRKGLKPVSEIIQADSMNSDLRNSIWNALDVALWSTTGFLWKQYGVPGMEPLSRALWFNHFKKPLDSRPDSKQRVLAALRKYFFECEWFEAYDFLEFILKFYEHSNSRLIDFVNGILERELSAYRFVSGHLSDITDAQELAMLNDALLDSRFAGTTAHLQRGFELYADRERPDYRNSIKESISAVESMARIVAESPKATLADALKAIEKRGALHPALKDGFVKLYGYTSDEGGIRHAMLDEPNLTQSDARYFLLSCTSFINYLKAQLV
;
A
#
# COMPACT_ATOMS: atom_id res chain seq x y z
N MET A 1 4.67 -3.23 -14.27
CA MET A 1 3.94 -3.70 -15.48
C MET A 1 4.38 -5.13 -15.76
N GLN A 2 3.46 -6.09 -15.89
CA GLN A 2 3.84 -7.49 -16.14
C GLN A 2 4.58 -7.60 -17.47
N SER A 3 5.68 -8.36 -17.50
CA SER A 3 6.44 -8.61 -18.74
C SER A 3 5.63 -9.43 -19.75
N PHE A 4 5.98 -9.38 -21.03
CA PHE A 4 5.33 -10.17 -22.07
C PHE A 4 5.32 -11.67 -21.74
N SER A 5 6.44 -12.21 -21.23
CA SER A 5 6.56 -13.62 -20.84
C SER A 5 5.66 -13.97 -19.64
N GLN A 6 5.50 -13.06 -18.67
CA GLN A 6 4.55 -13.20 -17.57
C GLN A 6 3.10 -13.18 -18.05
N ARG A 7 2.74 -12.25 -18.95
CA ARG A 7 1.39 -12.20 -19.58
C ARG A 7 1.09 -13.43 -20.44
N LYS A 8 2.12 -14.16 -20.88
CA LYS A 8 1.98 -15.42 -21.64
C LYS A 8 2.12 -16.68 -20.76
N GLY A 9 2.24 -16.53 -19.44
CA GLY A 9 2.40 -17.65 -18.50
C GLY A 9 3.74 -18.41 -18.63
N LEU A 10 4.72 -17.85 -19.34
CA LEU A 10 6.03 -18.47 -19.59
C LEU A 10 7.02 -18.23 -18.44
N LYS A 11 6.76 -17.22 -17.60
CA LYS A 11 7.53 -16.92 -16.39
C LYS A 11 6.54 -16.64 -15.26
N PRO A 12 6.77 -17.14 -14.04
CA PRO A 12 5.93 -16.79 -12.90
C PRO A 12 5.89 -15.28 -12.71
N VAL A 13 4.70 -14.75 -12.45
CA VAL A 13 4.54 -13.39 -11.98
C VAL A 13 5.10 -13.39 -10.55
N SER A 14 6.04 -12.49 -10.25
CA SER A 14 6.50 -12.28 -8.88
C SER A 14 5.35 -11.56 -8.14
N GLU A 15 4.35 -12.30 -7.71
CA GLU A 15 3.10 -11.76 -7.12
C GLU A 15 3.22 -11.44 -5.64
N ILE A 16 4.37 -11.69 -5.02
CA ILE A 16 4.55 -11.51 -3.58
C ILE A 16 5.03 -10.08 -3.32
N ILE A 17 4.24 -9.35 -2.54
CA ILE A 17 4.62 -8.07 -1.94
C ILE A 17 5.89 -8.27 -1.12
N GLN A 18 6.89 -7.42 -1.36
CA GLN A 18 8.22 -7.57 -0.80
C GLN A 18 8.31 -6.82 0.54
N ALA A 19 7.68 -7.40 1.57
CA ALA A 19 7.71 -6.88 2.95
C ALA A 19 9.02 -7.25 3.64
N ASP A 20 9.25 -8.53 3.92
CA ASP A 20 10.45 -8.99 4.63
C ASP A 20 11.62 -9.38 3.70
N SER A 21 11.67 -8.79 2.50
CA SER A 21 12.69 -9.12 1.49
C SER A 21 12.87 -8.04 0.43
N MET A 22 13.92 -8.17 -0.38
CA MET A 22 14.15 -7.35 -1.57
C MET A 22 14.79 -8.23 -2.65
N ASN A 23 14.03 -8.54 -3.69
CA ASN A 23 14.50 -9.28 -4.85
C ASN A 23 15.47 -8.41 -5.70
N SER A 24 16.17 -9.06 -6.63
CA SER A 24 17.14 -8.40 -7.49
C SER A 24 16.51 -7.32 -8.37
N ASP A 25 15.27 -7.51 -8.83
CA ASP A 25 14.60 -6.60 -9.77
C ASP A 25 14.28 -5.27 -9.08
N LEU A 26 13.74 -5.31 -7.86
CA LEU A 26 13.52 -4.14 -7.01
C LEU A 26 14.83 -3.45 -6.65
N ARG A 27 15.84 -4.21 -6.19
CA ARG A 27 17.15 -3.65 -5.83
C ARG A 27 17.80 -2.93 -7.02
N ASN A 28 17.82 -3.57 -8.18
CA ASN A 28 18.32 -2.99 -9.42
C ASN A 28 17.54 -1.72 -9.78
N SER A 29 16.22 -1.75 -9.67
CA SER A 29 15.36 -0.63 -10.02
C SER A 29 15.56 0.58 -9.12
N ILE A 30 15.72 0.38 -7.80
CA ILE A 30 16.06 1.45 -6.86
C ILE A 30 17.40 2.07 -7.24
N TRP A 31 18.43 1.25 -7.48
CA TRP A 31 19.75 1.76 -7.85
C TRP A 31 19.69 2.57 -9.16
N ASN A 32 18.98 2.06 -10.17
CA ASN A 32 18.81 2.75 -11.44
C ASN A 32 18.02 4.06 -11.28
N ALA A 33 17.05 4.11 -10.38
CA ALA A 33 16.32 5.34 -10.07
C ALA A 33 17.26 6.41 -9.51
N LEU A 34 18.13 6.04 -8.56
CA LEU A 34 19.15 6.93 -8.01
C LEU A 34 20.19 7.32 -9.06
N ASP A 35 20.53 6.44 -9.99
CA ASP A 35 21.46 6.74 -11.08
C ASP A 35 20.91 7.82 -12.03
N VAL A 36 19.70 7.60 -12.52
CA VAL A 36 19.02 8.53 -13.43
C VAL A 36 18.75 9.87 -12.75
N ALA A 37 18.33 9.85 -11.48
CA ALA A 37 17.91 11.06 -10.77
C ALA A 37 19.09 11.82 -10.12
N LEU A 38 20.20 11.15 -9.81
CA LEU A 38 21.34 11.73 -9.09
C LEU A 38 22.68 11.40 -9.73
N TRP A 39 23.12 10.14 -9.71
CA TRP A 39 24.53 9.77 -9.96
C TRP A 39 25.03 10.24 -11.33
N SER A 40 24.21 10.08 -12.37
CA SER A 40 24.53 10.40 -13.76
C SER A 40 24.12 11.83 -14.14
N THR A 41 23.62 12.64 -13.21
CA THR A 41 23.25 14.04 -13.49
C THR A 41 24.46 14.97 -13.53
N THR A 42 24.36 16.01 -14.36
CA THR A 42 25.41 17.03 -14.49
C THR A 42 25.67 17.73 -13.16
N GLY A 43 26.93 17.83 -12.74
CA GLY A 43 27.30 18.49 -11.48
C GLY A 43 27.33 17.57 -10.27
N PHE A 44 26.92 16.30 -10.40
CA PHE A 44 26.87 15.38 -9.26
C PHE A 44 28.24 14.80 -8.90
N LEU A 45 28.88 14.07 -9.82
CA LEU A 45 30.23 13.51 -9.62
C LEU A 45 31.34 14.52 -9.88
N TRP A 46 31.11 15.43 -10.83
CA TRP A 46 32.06 16.47 -11.21
C TRP A 46 31.34 17.77 -11.52
N LYS A 47 31.96 18.88 -11.14
CA LYS A 47 31.47 20.23 -11.40
C LYS A 47 32.66 21.14 -11.68
N GLN A 48 32.55 22.00 -12.69
CA GLN A 48 33.61 22.95 -13.06
C GLN A 48 33.83 24.01 -11.97
N TYR A 49 32.74 24.47 -11.34
CA TYR A 49 32.76 25.49 -10.29
C TYR A 49 31.86 25.10 -9.12
N GLY A 50 32.33 25.32 -7.90
CA GLY A 50 31.65 24.96 -6.66
C GLY A 50 31.82 23.49 -6.27
N VAL A 51 31.02 23.04 -5.31
CA VAL A 51 31.11 21.69 -4.74
C VAL A 51 30.20 20.74 -5.53
N PRO A 52 30.71 19.61 -6.06
CA PRO A 52 29.88 18.58 -6.69
C PRO A 52 28.90 17.97 -5.69
N GLY A 53 27.71 17.58 -6.15
CA GLY A 53 26.64 17.05 -5.29
C GLY A 53 27.04 15.82 -4.45
N MET A 54 27.96 15.01 -4.97
CA MET A 54 28.49 13.82 -4.29
C MET A 54 29.28 14.15 -3.01
N GLU A 55 29.91 15.32 -2.91
CA GLU A 55 30.77 15.67 -1.77
C GLU A 55 29.98 15.82 -0.46
N PRO A 56 28.94 16.67 -0.36
CA PRO A 56 28.16 16.79 0.87
C PRO A 56 27.39 15.50 1.20
N LEU A 57 26.83 14.80 0.20
CA LEU A 57 26.11 13.55 0.41
C LEU A 57 27.03 12.46 0.98
N SER A 58 28.21 12.24 0.38
CA SER A 58 29.12 11.19 0.83
C SER A 58 29.69 11.44 2.23
N ARG A 59 29.94 12.71 2.60
CA ARG A 59 30.33 13.05 3.98
C ARG A 59 29.20 12.75 4.96
N ALA A 60 27.96 13.10 4.61
CA ALA A 60 26.80 12.81 5.44
C ALA A 60 26.58 11.30 5.59
N LEU A 61 26.71 10.52 4.51
CA LEU A 61 26.61 9.06 4.55
C LEU A 61 27.68 8.43 5.45
N TRP A 62 28.95 8.81 5.32
CA TRP A 62 30.02 8.27 6.18
C TRP A 62 29.81 8.62 7.64
N PHE A 63 29.47 9.88 7.94
CA PHE A 63 29.35 10.36 9.31
C PHE A 63 28.06 9.90 10.00
N ASN A 64 26.92 9.97 9.31
CA ASN A 64 25.60 9.76 9.93
C ASN A 64 25.02 8.37 9.69
N HIS A 65 25.17 7.81 8.49
CA HIS A 65 24.60 6.50 8.12
C HIS A 65 25.55 5.36 8.48
N PHE A 66 26.76 5.35 7.91
CA PHE A 66 27.74 4.28 8.13
C PHE A 66 28.45 4.36 9.48
N LYS A 67 28.40 5.50 10.16
CA LYS A 67 29.15 5.78 11.40
C LYS A 67 30.65 5.43 11.27
N LYS A 68 31.24 5.74 10.12
CA LYS A 68 32.66 5.49 9.81
C LYS A 68 33.50 6.78 9.96
N PRO A 69 34.80 6.65 10.29
CA PRO A 69 35.72 7.77 10.26
C PRO A 69 35.72 8.47 8.88
N LEU A 70 35.65 9.80 8.86
CA LEU A 70 35.56 10.58 7.61
C LEU A 70 36.82 10.48 6.74
N ASP A 71 37.97 10.21 7.35
CA ASP A 71 39.26 9.95 6.72
C ASP A 71 39.33 8.57 6.04
N SER A 72 38.44 7.62 6.40
CA SER A 72 38.26 6.35 5.69
C SER A 72 37.46 6.48 4.39
N ARG A 73 36.86 7.65 4.13
CA ARG A 73 36.10 7.91 2.91
C ARG A 73 37.05 7.96 1.71
N PRO A 74 36.74 7.29 0.59
CA PRO A 74 37.59 7.32 -0.59
C PRO A 74 37.88 8.76 -1.07
N ASP A 75 39.10 8.95 -1.56
CA ASP A 75 39.67 10.22 -2.01
C ASP A 75 39.01 10.77 -3.30
N SER A 76 38.49 9.88 -4.16
CA SER A 76 37.85 10.26 -5.42
C SER A 76 36.35 9.93 -5.44
N LYS A 77 35.57 10.77 -6.13
CA LYS A 77 34.09 10.68 -6.17
C LYS A 77 33.64 9.40 -6.87
N GLN A 78 34.42 8.94 -7.85
CA GLN A 78 34.22 7.67 -8.53
C GLN A 78 34.43 6.48 -7.59
N ARG A 79 35.48 6.50 -6.76
CA ARG A 79 35.71 5.46 -5.75
C ARG A 79 34.64 5.49 -4.66
N VAL A 80 34.16 6.68 -4.27
CA VAL A 80 33.03 6.80 -3.34
C VAL A 80 31.77 6.17 -3.96
N LEU A 81 31.42 6.50 -5.20
CA LEU A 81 30.24 5.90 -5.86
C LEU A 81 30.38 4.38 -5.99
N ALA A 82 31.58 3.88 -6.32
CA ALA A 82 31.86 2.45 -6.36
C ALA A 82 31.68 1.78 -4.99
N ALA A 83 32.11 2.44 -3.91
CA ALA A 83 31.93 1.94 -2.54
C ALA A 83 30.45 1.93 -2.13
N LEU A 84 29.70 2.99 -2.47
CA LEU A 84 28.24 3.03 -2.24
C LEU A 84 27.51 1.94 -3.00
N ARG A 85 27.87 1.74 -4.28
CA ARG A 85 27.33 0.67 -5.12
C ARG A 85 27.60 -0.69 -4.50
N LYS A 86 28.85 -0.95 -4.11
CA LYS A 86 29.23 -2.23 -3.50
C LYS A 86 28.38 -2.49 -2.26
N TYR A 87 28.33 -1.53 -1.34
CA TYR A 87 27.49 -1.64 -0.13
C TYR A 87 26.03 -1.92 -0.48
N PHE A 88 25.41 -1.12 -1.35
CA PHE A 88 23.99 -1.24 -1.66
C PHE A 88 23.60 -2.58 -2.29
N PHE A 89 24.51 -3.27 -2.98
CA PHE A 89 24.21 -4.58 -3.59
C PHE A 89 24.59 -5.77 -2.71
N GLU A 90 25.44 -5.58 -1.72
CA GLU A 90 25.91 -6.65 -0.82
C GLU A 90 25.22 -6.61 0.56
N CYS A 91 24.59 -5.50 0.94
CA CYS A 91 23.93 -5.35 2.23
C CYS A 91 22.60 -6.11 2.32
N GLU A 92 22.15 -6.34 3.54
CA GLU A 92 20.85 -6.94 3.81
C GLU A 92 19.72 -6.07 3.24
N TRP A 93 18.55 -6.68 2.99
CA TRP A 93 17.43 -5.99 2.33
C TRP A 93 16.96 -4.75 3.12
N PHE A 94 16.95 -4.82 4.44
CA PHE A 94 16.54 -3.71 5.31
C PHE A 94 17.60 -2.59 5.30
N GLU A 95 18.89 -2.94 5.28
CA GLU A 95 19.98 -1.95 5.17
C GLU A 95 19.93 -1.17 3.84
N ALA A 96 19.49 -1.81 2.77
CA ALA A 96 19.28 -1.15 1.48
C ALA A 96 18.15 -0.09 1.56
N TYR A 97 17.09 -0.37 2.34
CA TYR A 97 16.04 0.61 2.61
C TYR A 97 16.51 1.71 3.55
N ASP A 98 17.29 1.42 4.60
CA ASP A 98 17.88 2.45 5.47
C ASP A 98 18.74 3.43 4.66
N PHE A 99 19.54 2.89 3.74
CA PHE A 99 20.34 3.68 2.81
C PHE A 99 19.49 4.54 1.88
N LEU A 100 18.43 3.97 1.31
CA LEU A 100 17.49 4.70 0.45
C LEU A 100 16.80 5.82 1.22
N GLU A 101 16.27 5.53 2.41
CA GLU A 101 15.60 6.52 3.28
C GLU A 101 16.54 7.68 3.61
N PHE A 102 17.81 7.38 3.95
CA PHE A 102 18.80 8.41 4.23
C PHE A 102 19.01 9.36 3.04
N ILE A 103 19.13 8.81 1.83
CA ILE A 103 19.29 9.63 0.61
C ILE A 103 18.05 10.49 0.37
N LEU A 104 16.85 9.91 0.48
CA LEU A 104 15.60 10.65 0.26
C LEU A 104 15.44 11.79 1.27
N LYS A 105 15.70 11.54 2.56
CA LYS A 105 15.73 12.56 3.62
C LYS A 105 16.74 13.67 3.32
N PHE A 106 17.94 13.30 2.86
CA PHE A 106 18.98 14.27 2.53
C PHE A 106 18.50 15.27 1.45
N TYR A 107 17.64 14.83 0.54
CA TYR A 107 17.10 15.65 -0.55
C TYR A 107 15.67 16.16 -0.34
N GLU A 108 14.99 15.80 0.75
CA GLU A 108 13.55 16.01 0.94
C GLU A 108 13.09 17.44 0.65
N HIS A 109 13.79 18.44 1.19
CA HIS A 109 13.44 19.85 1.00
C HIS A 109 13.91 20.46 -0.32
N SER A 110 14.80 19.77 -1.04
CA SER A 110 15.48 20.30 -2.23
C SER A 110 15.04 19.63 -3.54
N ASN A 111 14.44 18.44 -3.47
CA ASN A 111 14.08 17.66 -4.65
C ASN A 111 12.88 16.73 -4.38
N SER A 112 11.69 17.29 -4.24
CA SER A 112 10.45 16.50 -4.08
C SER A 112 10.18 15.54 -5.25
N ARG A 113 10.61 15.90 -6.46
CA ARG A 113 10.47 15.03 -7.65
C ARG A 113 11.25 13.72 -7.52
N LEU A 114 12.36 13.71 -6.79
CA LEU A 114 13.10 12.46 -6.51
C LEU A 114 12.24 11.50 -5.68
N ILE A 115 11.54 12.01 -4.67
CA ILE A 115 10.67 11.21 -3.80
C ILE A 115 9.53 10.61 -4.63
N ASP A 116 8.83 11.42 -5.42
CA ASP A 116 7.73 10.94 -6.27
C ASP A 116 8.21 9.88 -7.27
N PHE A 117 9.37 10.11 -7.88
CA PHE A 117 9.96 9.16 -8.81
C PHE A 117 10.32 7.83 -8.13
N VAL A 118 10.97 7.87 -6.97
CA VAL A 118 11.33 6.67 -6.22
C VAL A 118 10.08 5.94 -5.72
N ASN A 119 9.07 6.64 -5.22
CA ASN A 119 7.80 6.03 -4.82
C ASN A 119 7.12 5.30 -5.98
N GLY A 120 7.15 5.86 -7.20
CA GLY A 120 6.64 5.18 -8.39
C GLY A 120 7.43 3.91 -8.76
N ILE A 121 8.73 3.87 -8.47
CA ILE A 121 9.56 2.66 -8.63
C ILE A 121 9.21 1.61 -7.58
N LEU A 122 9.14 2.00 -6.31
CA LEU A 122 8.75 1.11 -5.21
C LEU A 122 7.37 0.47 -5.49
N GLU A 123 6.45 1.24 -6.05
CA GLU A 123 5.13 0.75 -6.47
C GLU A 123 5.19 -0.21 -7.66
N ARG A 124 5.92 0.17 -8.71
CA ARG A 124 6.07 -0.65 -9.92
C ARG A 124 6.65 -2.03 -9.61
N GLU A 125 7.58 -2.08 -8.66
CA GLU A 125 8.33 -3.27 -8.23
C GLU A 125 7.69 -4.00 -7.03
N LEU A 126 6.49 -3.60 -6.59
CA LEU A 126 5.75 -4.25 -5.49
C LEU A 126 6.51 -4.27 -4.14
N SER A 127 7.26 -3.21 -3.83
CA SER A 127 7.79 -2.96 -2.49
C SER A 127 6.65 -2.64 -1.52
N ALA A 128 6.73 -3.19 -0.30
CA ALA A 128 5.79 -2.90 0.78
C ALA A 128 5.92 -1.49 1.39
N TYR A 129 6.96 -0.74 0.99
CA TYR A 129 7.33 0.54 1.61
C TYR A 129 7.13 1.72 0.66
N ARG A 130 6.67 2.86 1.17
CA ARG A 130 6.68 4.18 0.50
C ARG A 130 7.32 5.20 1.41
N PHE A 131 7.94 6.20 0.79
CA PHE A 131 8.41 7.38 1.49
C PHE A 131 7.25 8.36 1.71
N VAL A 132 6.89 8.57 2.98
CA VAL A 132 5.79 9.44 3.41
C VAL A 132 6.27 10.25 4.61
N SER A 133 6.06 11.57 4.58
CA SER A 133 6.36 12.47 5.71
C SER A 133 7.77 12.29 6.29
N GLY A 134 8.76 12.22 5.41
CA GLY A 134 10.16 12.13 5.79
C GLY A 134 10.65 10.72 6.11
N HIS A 135 9.83 9.67 6.03
CA HIS A 135 10.23 8.30 6.40
C HIS A 135 9.75 7.26 5.39
N LEU A 136 10.52 6.19 5.18
CA LEU A 136 9.99 4.97 4.59
C LEU A 136 9.08 4.32 5.63
N SER A 137 7.80 4.35 5.33
CA SER A 137 6.79 3.69 6.15
C SER A 137 6.29 2.46 5.42
N ASP A 138 5.84 1.47 6.20
CA ASP A 138 4.90 0.49 5.69
C ASP A 138 3.77 1.25 5.05
N ILE A 139 3.52 0.94 3.79
CA ILE A 139 2.30 1.38 3.15
C ILE A 139 1.23 0.59 3.86
N THR A 140 0.16 1.23 4.26
CA THR A 140 -0.96 0.64 4.99
C THR A 140 -1.49 -0.68 4.40
N ASP A 141 -1.12 -1.06 3.18
CA ASP A 141 -1.27 -2.40 2.60
C ASP A 141 -0.80 -3.56 3.48
N ALA A 142 0.31 -3.53 4.22
CA ALA A 142 0.70 -4.73 4.99
C ALA A 142 -0.30 -5.06 6.12
N GLN A 143 -0.75 -4.04 6.86
CA GLN A 143 -1.78 -4.20 7.90
C GLN A 143 -3.19 -4.34 7.31
N GLU A 144 -3.51 -3.62 6.24
CA GLU A 144 -4.76 -3.75 5.50
C GLU A 144 -4.89 -5.14 4.86
N LEU A 145 -3.82 -5.67 4.28
CA LEU A 145 -3.74 -7.03 3.73
C LEU A 145 -3.70 -8.07 4.82
N ALA A 146 -3.00 -7.85 5.94
CA ALA A 146 -3.06 -8.77 7.08
C ALA A 146 -4.50 -8.85 7.62
N MET A 147 -5.15 -7.71 7.83
CA MET A 147 -6.56 -7.63 8.25
C MET A 147 -7.50 -8.29 7.23
N LEU A 148 -7.30 -8.05 5.94
CA LEU A 148 -8.09 -8.66 4.88
C LEU A 148 -7.85 -10.17 4.83
N ASN A 149 -6.60 -10.63 4.86
CA ASN A 149 -6.24 -12.04 4.88
C ASN A 149 -6.83 -12.75 6.11
N ASP A 150 -6.71 -12.15 7.30
CA ASP A 150 -7.31 -12.69 8.53
C ASP A 150 -8.84 -12.81 8.39
N ALA A 151 -9.49 -11.82 7.78
CA ALA A 151 -10.93 -11.87 7.53
C ALA A 151 -11.32 -12.91 6.47
N LEU A 152 -10.49 -13.11 5.44
CA LEU A 152 -10.68 -14.10 4.37
C LEU A 152 -10.41 -15.54 4.84
N LEU A 153 -9.55 -15.73 5.83
CA LEU A 153 -9.24 -17.02 6.45
C LEU A 153 -10.22 -17.42 7.56
N ASP A 154 -11.10 -16.50 7.98
CA ASP A 154 -12.07 -16.76 9.04
C ASP A 154 -13.20 -17.70 8.56
N SER A 155 -13.04 -18.98 8.87
CA SER A 155 -14.00 -20.03 8.48
C SER A 155 -15.27 -20.08 9.34
N ARG A 156 -15.34 -19.32 10.45
CA ARG A 156 -16.50 -19.33 11.37
C ARG A 156 -17.75 -18.70 10.75
N PHE A 157 -17.56 -17.79 9.79
CA PHE A 157 -18.64 -17.01 9.19
C PHE A 157 -18.64 -17.14 7.66
N ALA A 158 -18.72 -18.37 7.17
CA ALA A 158 -18.52 -18.72 5.76
C ALA A 158 -19.28 -17.83 4.75
N GLY A 159 -20.52 -17.43 5.05
CA GLY A 159 -21.29 -16.53 4.18
C GLY A 159 -20.71 -15.11 4.08
N THR A 160 -20.25 -14.55 5.22
CA THR A 160 -19.55 -13.26 5.25
C THR A 160 -18.23 -13.36 4.48
N THR A 161 -17.46 -14.41 4.76
CA THR A 161 -16.15 -14.65 4.14
C THR A 161 -16.26 -14.83 2.63
N ALA A 162 -17.28 -15.55 2.14
CA ALA A 162 -17.51 -15.75 0.71
C ALA A 162 -17.79 -14.44 -0.04
N HIS A 163 -18.61 -13.55 0.52
CA HIS A 163 -18.85 -12.23 -0.06
C HIS A 163 -17.58 -11.36 -0.06
N LEU A 164 -16.82 -11.38 1.04
CA LEU A 164 -15.58 -10.60 1.12
C LEU A 164 -14.53 -11.09 0.11
N GLN A 165 -14.38 -12.41 -0.01
CA GLN A 165 -13.52 -13.07 -1.00
C GLN A 165 -13.92 -12.68 -2.42
N ARG A 166 -15.22 -12.74 -2.73
CA ARG A 166 -15.71 -12.34 -4.05
C ARG A 166 -15.45 -10.87 -4.34
N GLY A 167 -15.63 -9.99 -3.36
CA GLY A 167 -15.30 -8.57 -3.47
C GLY A 167 -13.82 -8.36 -3.81
N PHE A 168 -12.92 -9.04 -3.11
CA PHE A 168 -11.49 -9.00 -3.38
C PHE A 168 -11.12 -9.49 -4.78
N GLU A 169 -11.69 -10.62 -5.24
CA GLU A 169 -11.44 -11.14 -6.60
C GLU A 169 -11.82 -10.13 -7.69
N LEU A 170 -12.97 -9.47 -7.54
CA LEU A 170 -13.48 -8.47 -8.49
C LEU A 170 -12.63 -7.19 -8.50
N TYR A 171 -12.05 -6.83 -7.35
CA TYR A 171 -11.10 -5.73 -7.23
C TYR A 171 -9.72 -6.08 -7.83
N ALA A 172 -9.24 -7.29 -7.60
CA ALA A 172 -7.89 -7.73 -7.95
C ALA A 172 -7.72 -8.13 -9.42
N ASP A 173 -8.81 -8.31 -10.17
CA ASP A 173 -8.76 -8.60 -11.61
C ASP A 173 -8.06 -7.45 -12.36
N ARG A 174 -6.87 -7.74 -12.88
CA ARG A 174 -6.01 -6.75 -13.56
C ARG A 174 -6.38 -6.54 -15.02
N GLU A 175 -7.08 -7.49 -15.63
CA GLU A 175 -7.48 -7.43 -17.04
C GLU A 175 -8.84 -6.73 -17.19
N ARG A 176 -9.76 -7.03 -16.26
CA ARG A 176 -11.14 -6.53 -16.29
C ARG A 176 -11.64 -6.28 -14.85
N PRO A 177 -11.09 -5.30 -14.13
CA PRO A 177 -11.55 -4.99 -12.78
C PRO A 177 -13.02 -4.60 -12.78
N ASP A 178 -13.75 -5.08 -11.78
CA ASP A 178 -15.17 -4.77 -11.58
C ASP A 178 -15.36 -4.10 -10.22
N TYR A 179 -14.91 -2.85 -10.14
CA TYR A 179 -14.95 -2.04 -8.93
C TYR A 179 -16.36 -1.88 -8.36
N ARG A 180 -17.37 -1.78 -9.24
CA ARG A 180 -18.76 -1.70 -8.82
C ARG A 180 -19.18 -2.96 -8.08
N ASN A 181 -18.98 -4.13 -8.68
CA ASN A 181 -19.39 -5.38 -8.03
C ASN A 181 -18.50 -5.72 -6.84
N SER A 182 -17.22 -5.33 -6.83
CA SER A 182 -16.35 -5.40 -5.65
C SER A 182 -16.97 -4.67 -4.45
N ILE A 183 -17.44 -3.43 -4.65
CA ILE A 183 -18.11 -2.63 -3.61
C ILE A 183 -19.40 -3.33 -3.16
N LYS A 184 -20.21 -3.82 -4.11
CA LYS A 184 -21.48 -4.50 -3.79
C LYS A 184 -21.28 -5.71 -2.90
N GLU A 185 -20.30 -6.56 -3.23
CA GLU A 185 -19.96 -7.76 -2.47
C GLU A 185 -19.36 -7.43 -1.10
N SER A 186 -18.50 -6.40 -1.01
CA SER A 186 -17.94 -5.94 0.27
C SER A 186 -19.05 -5.53 1.26
N ILE A 187 -20.10 -4.88 0.77
CA ILE A 187 -21.24 -4.45 1.59
C ILE A 187 -22.17 -5.63 1.91
N SER A 188 -22.32 -6.59 0.98
CA SER A 188 -23.04 -7.84 1.25
C SER A 188 -22.37 -8.64 2.38
N ALA A 189 -21.04 -8.59 2.48
CA ALA A 189 -20.31 -9.18 3.60
C ALA A 189 -20.65 -8.50 4.94
N VAL A 190 -20.69 -7.17 4.98
CA VAL A 190 -21.13 -6.39 6.16
C VAL A 190 -22.57 -6.74 6.55
N GLU A 191 -23.50 -6.79 5.59
CA GLU A 191 -24.90 -7.19 5.81
C GLU A 191 -25.00 -8.59 6.40
N SER A 192 -24.24 -9.53 5.86
CA SER A 192 -24.16 -10.90 6.36
C SER A 192 -23.71 -10.94 7.82
N MET A 193 -22.62 -10.25 8.15
CA MET A 193 -22.09 -10.20 9.53
C MET A 193 -23.07 -9.49 10.49
N ALA A 194 -23.64 -8.37 10.09
CA ALA A 194 -24.58 -7.62 10.92
C ALA A 194 -25.83 -8.45 11.28
N ARG A 195 -26.35 -9.26 10.34
CA ARG A 195 -27.46 -10.19 10.60
C ARG A 195 -27.11 -11.27 11.62
N ILE A 196 -25.87 -11.78 11.57
CA ILE A 196 -25.37 -12.78 12.53
C ILE A 196 -25.32 -12.17 13.93
N VAL A 197 -24.68 -11.01 14.08
CA VAL A 197 -24.54 -10.30 15.37
C VAL A 197 -25.91 -9.87 15.93
N ALA A 198 -26.83 -9.44 15.05
CA ALA A 198 -28.17 -9.05 15.43
C ALA A 198 -29.13 -10.23 15.64
N GLU A 199 -28.68 -11.48 15.45
CA GLU A 199 -29.51 -12.70 15.48
C GLU A 199 -30.79 -12.57 14.64
N SER A 200 -30.69 -11.90 13.49
CA SER A 200 -31.83 -11.56 12.64
C SER A 200 -31.51 -11.86 11.17
N PRO A 201 -31.76 -13.09 10.69
CA PRO A 201 -31.27 -13.57 9.40
C PRO A 201 -31.87 -12.85 8.18
N LYS A 202 -32.97 -12.12 8.37
CA LYS A 202 -33.68 -11.38 7.31
C LYS A 202 -33.62 -9.86 7.47
N ALA A 203 -32.92 -9.35 8.48
CA ALA A 203 -32.82 -7.91 8.71
C ALA A 203 -32.12 -7.18 7.54
N THR A 204 -32.56 -5.96 7.26
CA THR A 204 -31.72 -5.01 6.52
C THR A 204 -30.52 -4.61 7.39
N LEU A 205 -29.47 -4.02 6.79
CA LEU A 205 -28.35 -3.51 7.58
C LEU A 205 -28.81 -2.49 8.63
N ALA A 206 -29.72 -1.58 8.26
CA ALA A 206 -30.26 -0.58 9.17
C ALA A 206 -31.02 -1.22 10.35
N ASP A 207 -31.84 -2.24 10.08
CA ASP A 207 -32.57 -2.97 11.13
C ASP A 207 -31.62 -3.74 12.05
N ALA A 208 -30.59 -4.37 11.50
CA ALA A 208 -29.57 -5.09 12.25
C ALA A 208 -28.80 -4.15 13.18
N LEU A 209 -28.33 -3.00 12.68
CA LEU A 209 -27.61 -2.01 13.49
C LEU A 209 -28.49 -1.42 14.60
N LYS A 210 -29.78 -1.19 14.34
CA LYS A 210 -30.75 -0.77 15.35
C LYS A 210 -30.95 -1.83 16.44
N ALA A 211 -30.94 -3.12 16.06
CA ALA A 211 -31.03 -4.21 17.04
C ALA A 211 -29.76 -4.29 17.91
N ILE A 212 -28.57 -4.08 17.33
CA ILE A 212 -27.28 -4.05 18.04
C ILE A 212 -27.21 -2.85 19.00
N GLU A 213 -27.64 -1.67 18.55
CA GLU A 213 -27.77 -0.45 19.39
C GLU A 213 -28.65 -0.72 20.62
N LYS A 214 -29.83 -1.33 20.43
CA LYS A 214 -30.76 -1.61 21.54
C LYS A 214 -30.17 -2.53 22.61
N ARG A 215 -29.16 -3.35 22.28
CA ARG A 215 -28.44 -4.21 23.24
C ARG A 215 -27.32 -3.46 23.97
N GLY A 216 -27.06 -2.20 23.65
CA GLY A 216 -25.99 -1.39 24.23
C GLY A 216 -24.62 -1.59 23.57
N ALA A 217 -24.53 -2.38 22.49
CA ALA A 217 -23.27 -2.71 21.81
C ALA A 217 -22.86 -1.68 20.73
N LEU A 218 -23.70 -0.66 20.47
CA LEU A 218 -23.43 0.37 19.47
C LEU A 218 -23.99 1.73 19.89
N HIS A 219 -23.16 2.77 19.83
CA HIS A 219 -23.59 4.13 20.15
C HIS A 219 -24.57 4.68 19.09
N PRO A 220 -25.66 5.38 19.49
CA PRO A 220 -26.69 5.86 18.56
C PRO A 220 -26.14 6.70 17.39
N ALA A 221 -25.23 7.64 17.68
CA ALA A 221 -24.62 8.48 16.64
C ALA A 221 -23.73 7.69 15.67
N LEU A 222 -23.04 6.65 16.17
CA LEU A 222 -22.19 5.81 15.32
C LEU A 222 -23.05 4.93 14.40
N LYS A 223 -24.14 4.37 14.93
CA LYS A 223 -25.17 3.69 14.14
C LYS A 223 -25.73 4.58 13.03
N ASP A 224 -26.10 5.82 13.34
CA ASP A 224 -26.64 6.76 12.35
C ASP A 224 -25.60 7.09 11.27
N GLY A 225 -24.31 7.18 11.64
CA GLY A 225 -23.20 7.32 10.69
C GLY A 225 -23.11 6.14 9.73
N PHE A 226 -23.13 4.90 10.23
CA PHE A 226 -23.10 3.71 9.38
C PHE A 226 -24.33 3.61 8.47
N VAL A 227 -25.53 3.87 8.99
CA VAL A 227 -26.76 3.85 8.17
C VAL A 227 -26.67 4.82 7.00
N LYS A 228 -26.14 6.04 7.22
CA LYS A 228 -25.95 7.03 6.14
C LYS A 228 -24.87 6.60 5.15
N LEU A 229 -23.73 6.11 5.64
CA LEU A 229 -22.61 5.67 4.79
C LEU A 229 -23.00 4.52 3.86
N TYR A 230 -23.71 3.53 4.38
CA TYR A 230 -24.15 2.40 3.56
C TYR A 230 -25.46 2.68 2.80
N GLY A 231 -26.27 3.64 3.24
CA GLY A 231 -27.40 4.19 2.49
C GLY A 231 -26.98 4.76 1.13
N TYR A 232 -25.87 5.51 1.09
CA TYR A 232 -25.27 6.02 -0.16
C TYR A 232 -25.05 4.93 -1.23
N THR A 233 -24.78 3.70 -0.79
CA THR A 233 -24.51 2.58 -1.71
C THR A 233 -25.78 1.86 -2.19
N SER A 234 -26.92 2.09 -1.53
CA SER A 234 -28.19 1.39 -1.70
C SER A 234 -29.35 2.26 -2.20
N ASP A 235 -29.18 3.59 -2.29
CA ASP A 235 -30.21 4.50 -2.82
C ASP A 235 -30.43 4.32 -4.33
N GLU A 236 -31.58 4.79 -4.86
CA GLU A 236 -31.97 4.67 -6.29
C GLU A 236 -30.94 5.27 -7.27
N GLY A 237 -30.14 6.26 -6.82
CA GLY A 237 -28.99 6.82 -7.55
C GLY A 237 -27.62 6.31 -7.07
N GLY A 238 -27.60 5.33 -6.18
CA GLY A 238 -26.42 4.76 -5.56
C GLY A 238 -25.78 3.61 -6.35
N ILE A 239 -24.65 3.12 -5.85
CA ILE A 239 -23.79 2.13 -6.50
C ILE A 239 -24.53 0.84 -6.90
N ARG A 240 -25.53 0.42 -6.11
CA ARG A 240 -26.31 -0.82 -6.32
C ARG A 240 -27.46 -0.70 -7.34
N HIS A 241 -28.02 0.49 -7.58
CA HIS A 241 -29.26 0.67 -8.34
C HIS A 241 -29.15 1.54 -9.61
N ALA A 242 -28.10 2.34 -9.77
CA ALA A 242 -27.87 3.11 -10.99
C ALA A 242 -27.52 2.17 -12.19
N MET A 243 -28.51 1.85 -13.02
CA MET A 243 -28.35 1.10 -14.29
C MET A 243 -27.93 1.99 -15.47
N LEU A 244 -28.12 3.32 -15.37
CA LEU A 244 -27.90 4.28 -16.45
C LEU A 244 -27.19 5.52 -15.85
N ASP A 245 -26.10 5.93 -16.49
CA ASP A 245 -25.19 7.04 -16.15
C ASP A 245 -24.36 6.88 -14.85
N GLU A 246 -23.09 6.52 -15.05
CA GLU A 246 -22.10 6.15 -14.04
C GLU A 246 -21.78 7.25 -13.00
N PRO A 247 -21.62 6.91 -11.70
CA PRO A 247 -20.49 7.42 -10.95
C PRO A 247 -19.22 6.76 -11.50
N ASN A 248 -18.21 7.56 -11.88
CA ASN A 248 -16.86 7.10 -12.21
C ASN A 248 -16.22 6.42 -10.98
N LEU A 249 -16.63 5.19 -10.66
CA LEU A 249 -16.10 4.44 -9.53
C LEU A 249 -14.67 4.01 -9.86
N THR A 250 -13.75 4.53 -9.06
CA THR A 250 -12.33 4.34 -9.23
C THR A 250 -11.84 3.12 -8.47
N GLN A 251 -10.61 2.70 -8.78
CA GLN A 251 -9.91 1.69 -7.97
C GLN A 251 -9.80 2.12 -6.49
N SER A 252 -9.62 3.42 -6.22
CA SER A 252 -9.58 3.96 -4.87
C SER A 252 -10.91 3.80 -4.14
N ASP A 253 -12.04 3.97 -4.82
CA ASP A 253 -13.36 3.76 -4.21
C ASP A 253 -13.55 2.29 -3.82
N ALA A 254 -13.22 1.36 -4.72
CA ALA A 254 -13.30 -0.07 -4.43
C ALA A 254 -12.37 -0.51 -3.29
N ARG A 255 -11.12 -0.01 -3.28
CA ARG A 255 -10.17 -0.27 -2.18
C ARG A 255 -10.70 0.27 -0.85
N TYR A 256 -11.21 1.50 -0.82
CA TYR A 256 -11.78 2.10 0.38
C TYR A 256 -12.91 1.24 0.96
N PHE A 257 -13.88 0.85 0.12
CA PHE A 257 -15.00 0.04 0.59
C PHE A 257 -14.58 -1.36 1.01
N LEU A 258 -13.69 -2.03 0.27
CA LEU A 258 -13.20 -3.36 0.62
C LEU A 258 -12.55 -3.35 2.01
N LEU A 259 -11.66 -2.40 2.27
CA LEU A 259 -10.94 -2.29 3.54
C LEU A 259 -11.83 -1.79 4.68
N SER A 260 -12.65 -0.78 4.44
CA SER A 260 -13.58 -0.26 5.45
C SER A 260 -14.63 -1.30 5.85
N CYS A 261 -15.13 -2.09 4.88
CA CYS A 261 -16.04 -3.20 5.16
C CYS A 261 -15.34 -4.30 5.96
N THR A 262 -14.07 -4.62 5.64
CA THR A 262 -13.26 -5.57 6.41
C THR A 262 -13.11 -5.12 7.87
N SER A 263 -12.72 -3.87 8.09
CA SER A 263 -12.63 -3.26 9.43
C SER A 263 -13.97 -3.31 10.15
N PHE A 264 -15.06 -3.00 9.46
CA PHE A 264 -16.39 -2.99 10.06
C PHE A 264 -16.88 -4.38 10.44
N ILE A 265 -16.61 -5.39 9.60
CA ILE A 265 -16.86 -6.80 9.91
C ILE A 265 -16.13 -7.19 11.19
N ASN A 266 -14.85 -6.82 11.34
CA ASN A 266 -14.08 -7.11 12.55
C ASN A 266 -14.64 -6.39 13.79
N TYR A 267 -15.08 -5.14 13.64
CA TYR A 267 -15.79 -4.42 14.70
C TYR A 267 -17.10 -5.10 15.12
N LEU A 268 -17.90 -5.57 14.15
CA LEU A 268 -19.15 -6.29 14.40
C LEU A 268 -18.88 -7.64 15.10
N LYS A 269 -17.86 -8.39 14.69
CA LYS A 269 -17.45 -9.64 15.36
C LYS A 269 -17.12 -9.41 16.84
N ALA A 270 -16.52 -8.26 17.18
CA ALA A 270 -16.21 -7.92 18.56
C ALA A 270 -17.47 -7.65 19.43
N GLN A 271 -18.66 -7.57 18.82
CA GLN A 271 -19.94 -7.45 19.53
C GLN A 271 -20.65 -8.81 19.73
N LEU A 272 -20.06 -9.92 19.25
CA LEU A 272 -20.53 -11.26 19.59
C LEU A 272 -20.16 -11.53 21.05
N VAL A 273 -21.18 -11.62 21.90
CA VAL A 273 -21.07 -12.00 23.32
C VAL A 273 -21.09 -13.52 23.45
#